data_AF-A0A952U7B0-F1
#
_entry.id   AF-A0A952U7B0-F1
#
_cell.length_a   1.000
_cell.length_b   1.000
_cell.length_c   1.000
_cell.angle_alpha   90.00
_cell.angle_beta   90.00
_cell.angle_gamma   90.00
#
_symmetry.space_group_name_H-M   'P 1'
#
loop_
_entity.id
_entity.type
_entity.pdbx_description
1 polymer ?
#
loop_
_entity_poly.entity_id
_entity_poly.type
_entity_poly.pdbx_seq_one_letter_code
_entity_poly.pdbx_strand_id
1 'polypeptide(L)'
;MSDTPKARRPRHKRVEEQERPVMVLTDRDKDIIRAVNDHRALKQEHIQALFFNSRSTAQFRLQRLYQNEFLDRQFLSVVSGGPAASPAIYTLEKRGVKVLVEELGLDRREVRLPKGAFSWQFIEHLLKINDFRVAVALAARINGFTLEDWRDETVFRANPDYVTLHDKRDKPVKKPVLPDGYFCLAAPRGKARFFLEIDRGTEELSKFTPQIKVYNQYTASGQYAERFAAKSLRVLIISSSPRRQATLMEATKAVGGDRKYWFTTFGQISAETVFTAPIWQQLESDSSAPLIQ
;
A
#
# COMPACT_ATOMS: atom_id res chain seq x y z
N MET A 1 6.89 -4.05 -50.82
CA MET A 1 6.01 -3.30 -49.89
C MET A 1 6.84 -2.97 -48.67
N SER A 2 7.20 -1.70 -48.50
CA SER A 2 8.05 -1.22 -47.40
C SER A 2 7.26 -1.25 -46.09
N ASP A 3 7.67 -2.10 -45.16
CA ASP A 3 7.13 -2.14 -43.80
C ASP A 3 7.62 -0.90 -43.06
N THR A 4 6.82 0.16 -43.13
CA THR A 4 7.14 1.43 -42.48
C THR A 4 7.05 1.21 -40.97
N PRO A 5 8.12 1.44 -40.19
CA PRO A 5 8.08 1.19 -38.76
C PRO A 5 6.96 1.99 -38.12
N LYS A 6 5.97 1.29 -37.55
CA LYS A 6 4.81 1.93 -36.89
C LYS A 6 5.33 2.96 -35.89
N ALA A 7 4.92 4.21 -36.08
CA ALA A 7 5.30 5.32 -35.21
C ALA A 7 5.06 4.97 -33.73
N ARG A 8 6.01 5.33 -32.85
CA ARG A 8 5.88 5.08 -31.41
C ARG A 8 4.64 5.82 -30.89
N ARG A 9 3.67 5.08 -30.38
CA ARG A 9 2.42 5.67 -29.86
C ARG A 9 2.69 6.62 -28.68
N PRO A 10 1.88 7.69 -28.53
CA PRO A 10 2.05 8.65 -27.45
C PRO A 10 2.02 7.97 -26.08
N ARG A 11 2.91 8.44 -25.19
CA ARG A 11 2.98 7.98 -23.78
C ARG A 11 1.90 8.60 -22.91
N HIS A 12 1.48 9.83 -23.23
CA HIS A 12 0.62 10.68 -22.41
C HIS A 12 -0.82 10.82 -22.93
N LYS A 13 -1.10 10.33 -24.15
CA LYS A 13 -2.42 10.43 -24.77
C LYS A 13 -2.85 9.08 -25.33
N ARG A 14 -4.15 8.77 -25.24
CA ARG A 14 -4.74 7.68 -25.99
C ARG A 14 -4.80 8.04 -27.48
N VAL A 15 -4.57 7.07 -28.34
CA VAL A 15 -4.85 7.21 -29.77
C VAL A 15 -6.34 7.00 -30.03
N GLU A 16 -6.81 7.44 -31.20
CA GLU A 16 -8.19 7.21 -31.62
C GLU A 16 -8.53 5.71 -31.65
N GLU A 17 -9.80 5.37 -31.46
CA GLU A 17 -10.21 3.97 -31.26
C GLU A 17 -9.76 3.04 -32.39
N GLN A 18 -9.80 3.53 -33.64
CA GLN A 18 -9.41 2.79 -34.84
C GLN A 18 -7.90 2.52 -34.90
N GLU A 19 -7.08 3.29 -34.17
CA GLU A 19 -5.61 3.18 -34.15
C GLU A 19 -5.07 2.41 -32.94
N ARG A 20 -5.97 2.03 -32.00
CA ARG A 20 -5.62 1.29 -30.78
C ARG A 20 -4.94 -0.03 -31.15
N PRO A 21 -3.90 -0.45 -30.39
CA PRO A 21 -3.27 -1.73 -30.62
C PRO A 21 -4.25 -2.87 -30.39
N VAL A 22 -4.35 -3.78 -31.37
CA VAL A 22 -5.00 -5.08 -31.17
C VAL A 22 -4.37 -5.78 -29.97
N MET A 23 -5.21 -6.28 -29.08
CA MET A 23 -4.80 -7.09 -27.94
C MET A 23 -5.87 -8.12 -27.60
N VAL A 24 -5.41 -9.29 -27.17
CA VAL A 24 -6.21 -10.30 -26.49
C VAL A 24 -5.78 -10.29 -25.03
N LEU A 25 -6.73 -10.24 -24.11
CA LEU A 25 -6.46 -10.32 -22.68
C LEU A 25 -5.89 -11.68 -22.33
N THR A 26 -4.89 -11.69 -21.46
CA THR A 26 -4.31 -12.91 -20.86
C THR A 26 -4.68 -12.98 -19.39
N ASP A 27 -4.50 -14.13 -18.75
CA ASP A 27 -4.72 -14.26 -17.31
C ASP A 27 -3.84 -13.30 -16.51
N ARG A 28 -2.57 -13.12 -16.93
CA ARG A 28 -1.70 -12.10 -16.34
C ARG A 28 -2.28 -10.68 -16.42
N ASP A 29 -2.97 -10.33 -17.51
CA ASP A 29 -3.61 -9.01 -17.58
C ASP A 29 -4.76 -8.88 -16.60
N LYS A 30 -5.55 -9.94 -16.43
CA LYS A 30 -6.63 -9.97 -15.44
C LYS A 30 -6.06 -9.81 -14.03
N ASP A 31 -4.95 -10.48 -13.74
CA ASP A 31 -4.22 -10.33 -12.47
C ASP A 31 -3.68 -8.90 -12.28
N ILE A 32 -3.16 -8.28 -13.33
CA ILE A 32 -2.72 -6.87 -13.29
C ILE A 32 -3.90 -5.93 -13.03
N ILE A 33 -5.02 -6.12 -13.71
CA ILE A 33 -6.24 -5.32 -13.52
C ILE A 33 -6.73 -5.43 -12.07
N ARG A 34 -6.78 -6.66 -11.53
CA ARG A 34 -7.11 -6.92 -10.13
C ARG A 34 -6.12 -6.25 -9.18
N ALA A 35 -4.82 -6.40 -9.40
CA ALA A 35 -3.83 -5.77 -8.55
C ALA A 35 -3.93 -4.24 -8.56
N VAL A 36 -4.17 -3.61 -9.71
CA VAL A 36 -4.38 -2.16 -9.79
C VAL A 36 -5.63 -1.74 -9.02
N ASN A 37 -6.72 -2.51 -9.07
CA ASN A 37 -7.92 -2.27 -8.25
C ASN A 37 -7.61 -2.37 -6.75
N ASP A 38 -6.97 -3.46 -6.33
CA ASP A 38 -6.74 -3.76 -4.92
C ASP A 38 -5.80 -2.74 -4.27
N HIS A 39 -4.84 -2.21 -5.04
CA HIS A 39 -3.92 -1.15 -4.62
C HIS A 39 -4.43 0.26 -4.92
N ARG A 40 -5.56 0.40 -5.64
CA ARG A 40 -6.17 1.64 -6.17
C ARG A 40 -5.31 2.40 -7.19
N ALA A 41 -3.99 2.39 -7.03
CA ALA A 41 -3.02 3.00 -7.91
C ALA A 41 -1.67 2.27 -7.80
N LEU A 42 -1.04 1.96 -8.92
CA LEU A 42 0.29 1.34 -8.95
C LEU A 42 1.25 2.10 -9.86
N LYS A 43 2.52 2.22 -9.46
CA LYS A 43 3.59 2.65 -10.37
C LYS A 43 3.90 1.54 -11.37
N GLN A 44 4.45 1.93 -12.52
CA GLN A 44 4.96 0.95 -13.49
C GLN A 44 5.92 -0.07 -12.86
N GLU A 45 6.82 0.38 -11.97
CA GLU A 45 7.79 -0.48 -11.30
C GLU A 45 7.15 -1.48 -10.33
N HIS A 46 6.02 -1.11 -9.70
CA HIS A 46 5.25 -2.05 -8.87
C HIS A 46 4.69 -3.18 -9.72
N ILE A 47 4.03 -2.85 -10.83
CA ILE A 47 3.43 -3.84 -11.72
C ILE A 47 4.52 -4.70 -12.36
N GLN A 48 5.65 -4.09 -12.74
CA GLN A 48 6.81 -4.84 -13.21
C GLN A 48 7.24 -5.85 -12.14
N ALA A 49 7.56 -5.41 -10.93
CA ALA A 49 8.07 -6.29 -9.88
C ALA A 49 7.11 -7.45 -9.55
N LEU A 50 5.80 -7.22 -9.61
CA LEU A 50 4.80 -8.24 -9.32
C LEU A 50 4.58 -9.27 -10.44
N PHE A 51 4.73 -8.88 -11.72
CA PHE A 51 4.22 -9.66 -12.86
C PHE A 51 5.20 -9.86 -14.02
N PHE A 52 6.36 -9.20 -14.02
CA PHE A 52 7.29 -9.20 -15.15
C PHE A 52 8.76 -9.22 -14.71
N ASN A 53 9.55 -10.08 -15.37
CA ASN A 53 11.00 -10.09 -15.21
C ASN A 53 11.73 -8.99 -16.01
N SER A 54 11.01 -8.34 -16.95
CA SER A 54 11.59 -7.33 -17.85
C SER A 54 10.77 -6.04 -17.87
N ARG A 55 11.48 -4.91 -17.69
CA ARG A 55 10.91 -3.57 -17.79
C ARG A 55 10.30 -3.29 -19.17
N SER A 56 10.95 -3.74 -20.24
CA SER A 56 10.47 -3.49 -21.61
C SER A 56 9.17 -4.26 -21.90
N THR A 57 9.07 -5.51 -21.44
CA THR A 57 7.86 -6.32 -21.54
C THR A 57 6.70 -5.71 -20.73
N ALA A 58 6.97 -5.27 -19.51
CA ALA A 58 5.99 -4.59 -18.67
C ALA A 58 5.46 -3.32 -19.36
N GLN A 59 6.36 -2.47 -19.88
CA GLN A 59 6.01 -1.23 -20.59
C GLN A 59 5.15 -1.51 -21.82
N PHE A 60 5.55 -2.49 -22.64
CA PHE A 60 4.83 -2.88 -23.84
C PHE A 60 3.41 -3.37 -23.53
N ARG A 61 3.23 -4.14 -22.44
CA ARG A 61 1.92 -4.66 -22.04
C ARG A 61 1.05 -3.56 -21.42
N LEU A 62 1.61 -2.77 -20.50
CA LEU A 62 0.90 -1.66 -19.86
C LEU A 62 0.47 -0.58 -20.84
N GLN A 63 1.25 -0.36 -21.91
CA GLN A 63 0.81 0.54 -22.99
C GLN A 63 -0.48 0.03 -23.64
N ARG A 64 -0.62 -1.27 -23.90
CA ARG A 64 -1.83 -1.84 -24.51
C ARG A 64 -3.03 -1.78 -23.58
N LEU A 65 -2.84 -2.14 -22.31
CA LEU A 65 -3.89 -2.05 -21.30
C LEU A 65 -4.42 -0.62 -21.16
N TYR A 66 -3.53 0.38 -21.22
CA TYR A 66 -3.93 1.78 -21.22
C TYR A 66 -4.66 2.22 -22.50
N GLN A 67 -4.10 1.90 -23.67
CA GLN A 67 -4.67 2.31 -24.95
C GLN A 67 -6.05 1.68 -25.18
N ASN A 68 -6.28 0.50 -24.62
CA ASN A 68 -7.55 -0.22 -24.68
C ASN A 68 -8.45 0.00 -23.45
N GLU A 69 -8.20 1.04 -22.63
CA GLU A 69 -9.09 1.46 -21.52
C GLU A 69 -9.34 0.39 -20.44
N PHE A 70 -8.44 -0.58 -20.32
CA PHE A 70 -8.42 -1.48 -19.16
C PHE A 70 -7.84 -0.76 -17.94
N LEU A 71 -6.82 0.05 -18.18
CA LEU A 71 -6.19 0.90 -17.17
C LEU A 71 -6.22 2.37 -17.64
N ASP A 72 -6.26 3.28 -16.68
CA ASP A 72 -5.91 4.68 -16.89
C ASP A 72 -4.43 4.90 -16.52
N ARG A 73 -3.85 5.99 -17.02
CA ARG A 73 -2.44 6.31 -16.80
C ARG A 73 -2.24 7.80 -16.61
N GLN A 74 -1.66 8.15 -15.48
CA GLN A 74 -1.38 9.52 -15.09
C GLN A 74 0.12 9.69 -14.77
N PHE A 75 0.60 10.91 -14.84
CA PHE A 75 1.98 11.28 -14.52
C PHE A 75 1.96 12.36 -13.45
N LEU A 76 2.83 12.23 -12.44
CA LEU A 76 2.99 13.28 -11.43
C LEU A 76 3.75 14.46 -12.06
N SER A 77 3.17 15.65 -12.09
CA SER A 77 3.77 16.82 -12.77
C SER A 77 5.01 17.42 -12.09
N VAL A 78 5.42 16.92 -10.92
CA VAL A 78 6.38 17.63 -10.01
C VAL A 78 7.73 16.92 -9.85
N VAL A 79 8.13 16.04 -10.79
CA VAL A 79 9.46 15.41 -10.69
C VAL A 79 10.55 16.39 -11.16
N SER A 80 11.58 16.60 -10.32
CA SER A 80 12.73 17.52 -10.53
C SER A 80 13.63 17.19 -11.74
N GLY A 81 13.15 16.38 -12.69
CA GLY A 81 13.79 16.06 -13.97
C GLY A 81 12.88 16.29 -15.18
N GLY A 82 11.76 17.01 -15.00
CA GLY A 82 10.78 17.34 -16.03
C GLY A 82 9.71 16.25 -16.27
N PRO A 83 8.67 16.56 -17.08
CA PRO A 83 7.50 15.68 -17.28
C PRO A 83 7.82 14.27 -17.81
N ALA A 84 8.96 14.10 -18.49
CA ALA A 84 9.39 12.82 -19.06
C ALA A 84 9.92 11.82 -18.01
N ALA A 85 10.45 12.34 -16.88
CA ALA A 85 11.02 11.55 -15.79
C ALA A 85 9.95 11.08 -14.78
N SER A 86 8.74 11.63 -14.84
CA SER A 86 7.67 11.27 -13.92
C SER A 86 7.23 9.81 -14.06
N PRO A 87 7.13 9.06 -12.95
CA PRO A 87 6.67 7.68 -13.00
C PRO A 87 5.23 7.63 -13.52
N ALA A 88 4.94 6.64 -14.36
CA ALA A 88 3.57 6.35 -14.77
C ALA A 88 2.82 5.70 -13.61
N ILE A 89 1.70 6.29 -13.23
CA ILE A 89 0.75 5.76 -12.25
C ILE A 89 -0.43 5.17 -13.02
N TYR A 90 -0.76 3.93 -12.73
CA TYR A 90 -1.88 3.22 -13.34
C TYR A 90 -3.01 3.06 -12.33
N THR A 91 -4.22 3.34 -12.78
CA THR A 91 -5.47 3.15 -12.04
C THR A 91 -6.46 2.39 -12.90
N LEU A 92 -7.56 1.93 -12.30
CA LEU A 92 -8.58 1.19 -13.02
C LEU A 92 -9.38 2.09 -13.98
N GLU A 93 -9.75 1.56 -15.14
CA GLU A 93 -10.57 2.24 -16.15
C GLU A 93 -11.80 1.38 -16.52
N LYS A 94 -12.76 1.97 -17.24
CA LYS A 94 -14.06 1.35 -17.58
C LYS A 94 -13.99 -0.10 -18.08
N ARG A 95 -13.10 -0.45 -19.01
CA ARG A 95 -13.02 -1.85 -19.48
C ARG A 95 -12.37 -2.77 -18.46
N GLY A 96 -11.48 -2.26 -17.62
CA GLY A 96 -10.92 -3.03 -16.50
C GLY A 96 -11.99 -3.39 -15.47
N VAL A 97 -12.90 -2.45 -15.18
CA VAL A 97 -14.08 -2.70 -14.32
C VAL A 97 -14.92 -3.85 -14.87
N LYS A 98 -15.17 -3.85 -16.19
CA LYS A 98 -15.92 -4.90 -16.86
C LYS A 98 -15.26 -6.27 -16.66
N VAL A 99 -13.95 -6.37 -16.83
CA VAL A 99 -13.17 -7.60 -16.58
C VAL A 99 -13.33 -8.05 -15.12
N LEU A 100 -13.21 -7.15 -14.15
CA LEU A 100 -13.34 -7.51 -12.73
C LEU A 100 -14.71 -8.10 -12.39
N VAL A 101 -15.79 -7.48 -12.89
CA VAL A 101 -17.16 -7.89 -12.53
C VAL A 101 -17.60 -9.11 -13.35
N GLU A 102 -17.42 -9.08 -14.66
CA GLU A 102 -18.00 -10.08 -15.56
C GLU A 102 -17.11 -11.32 -15.71
N GLU A 103 -15.79 -11.17 -15.72
CA GLU A 103 -14.87 -12.29 -15.93
C GLU A 103 -14.27 -12.83 -14.63
N LEU A 104 -14.06 -11.99 -13.62
CA LEU A 104 -13.50 -12.39 -12.32
C LEU A 104 -14.54 -12.46 -11.20
N GLY A 105 -15.80 -12.09 -11.45
CA GLY A 105 -16.91 -12.24 -10.51
C GLY A 105 -16.84 -11.37 -9.25
N LEU A 106 -16.10 -10.25 -9.27
CA LEU A 106 -16.08 -9.30 -8.16
C LEU A 106 -17.43 -8.59 -8.01
N ASP A 107 -17.87 -8.36 -6.77
CA ASP A 107 -19.01 -7.48 -6.51
C ASP A 107 -18.65 -6.05 -6.97
N ARG A 108 -19.60 -5.36 -7.59
CA ARG A 108 -19.42 -3.98 -8.06
C ARG A 108 -18.97 -3.02 -6.95
N ARG A 109 -19.30 -3.30 -5.69
CA ARG A 109 -18.90 -2.55 -4.48
C ARG A 109 -17.42 -2.73 -4.14
N GLU A 110 -16.80 -3.83 -4.57
CA GLU A 110 -15.37 -4.10 -4.39
C GLU A 110 -14.51 -3.38 -5.45
N VAL A 111 -15.13 -2.83 -6.49
CA VAL A 111 -14.44 -2.08 -7.54
C VAL A 111 -14.08 -0.66 -7.08
N ARG A 112 -12.79 -0.33 -7.12
CA ARG A 112 -12.19 0.86 -6.51
C ARG A 112 -11.75 1.87 -7.56
N LEU A 113 -12.73 2.41 -8.29
CA LEU A 113 -12.48 3.49 -9.26
C LEU A 113 -12.08 4.80 -8.56
N PRO A 114 -11.11 5.55 -9.12
CA PRO A 114 -10.87 6.93 -8.70
C PRO A 114 -12.12 7.80 -8.86
N LYS A 115 -12.49 8.55 -7.81
CA LYS A 115 -13.55 9.56 -7.87
C LYS A 115 -12.90 10.93 -8.13
N GLY A 116 -12.59 11.22 -9.39
CA GLY A 116 -11.94 12.48 -9.79
C GLY A 116 -10.42 12.48 -9.63
N ALA A 117 -9.82 13.67 -9.74
CA ALA A 117 -8.38 13.84 -9.61
C ALA A 117 -7.91 13.66 -8.15
N PHE A 118 -6.84 12.90 -7.94
CA PHE A 118 -6.24 12.75 -6.62
C PHE A 118 -5.54 14.05 -6.19
N SER A 119 -5.65 14.43 -4.92
CA SER A 119 -4.72 15.41 -4.36
C SER A 119 -3.32 14.81 -4.35
N TRP A 120 -2.31 15.66 -4.59
CA TRP A 120 -0.91 15.19 -4.65
C TRP A 120 -0.47 14.54 -3.32
N GLN A 121 -0.93 15.09 -2.20
CA GLN A 121 -0.67 14.54 -0.87
C GLN A 121 -1.28 13.15 -0.67
N PHE A 122 -2.50 12.94 -1.17
CA PHE A 122 -3.16 11.65 -1.08
C PHE A 122 -2.43 10.59 -1.92
N ILE A 123 -2.09 10.91 -3.18
CA ILE A 123 -1.46 9.93 -4.08
C ILE A 123 -0.06 9.57 -3.61
N GLU A 124 0.73 10.52 -3.09
CA GLU A 124 2.06 10.22 -2.57
C GLU A 124 2.00 9.28 -1.36
N HIS A 125 1.09 9.52 -0.41
CA HIS A 125 0.89 8.64 0.73
C HIS A 125 0.41 7.24 0.31
N LEU A 126 -0.58 7.16 -0.58
CA LEU A 126 -1.05 5.89 -1.14
C LEU A 126 0.09 5.11 -1.83
N LEU A 127 0.94 5.79 -2.60
CA LEU A 127 2.06 5.15 -3.27
C LEU A 127 3.12 4.65 -2.28
N LYS A 128 3.32 5.30 -1.13
CA LYS A 128 4.21 4.80 -0.07
C LYS A 128 3.65 3.57 0.63
N ILE A 129 2.34 3.51 0.87
CA ILE A 129 1.69 2.28 1.35
C ILE A 129 1.89 1.16 0.32
N ASN A 130 1.70 1.46 -0.97
CA ASN A 130 1.85 0.47 -2.03
C ASN A 130 3.31 0.04 -2.27
N ASP A 131 4.30 0.91 -2.06
CA ASP A 131 5.72 0.54 -2.01
C ASP A 131 5.94 -0.57 -0.97
N PHE A 132 5.43 -0.36 0.24
CA PHE A 132 5.53 -1.35 1.33
C PHE A 132 4.72 -2.62 1.02
N ARG A 133 3.47 -2.50 0.55
CA ARG A 133 2.62 -3.65 0.22
C ARG A 133 3.25 -4.55 -0.84
N VAL A 134 3.86 -3.96 -1.88
CA VAL A 134 4.57 -4.69 -2.92
C VAL A 134 5.81 -5.39 -2.35
N ALA A 135 6.59 -4.70 -1.50
CA ALA A 135 7.74 -5.32 -0.82
C ALA A 135 7.31 -6.53 0.03
N VAL A 136 6.24 -6.41 0.81
CA VAL A 136 5.65 -7.49 1.61
C VAL A 136 5.19 -8.66 0.73
N ALA A 137 4.49 -8.39 -0.38
CA ALA A 137 4.00 -9.43 -1.28
C ALA A 137 5.16 -10.22 -1.94
N LEU A 138 6.23 -9.53 -2.34
CA LEU A 138 7.41 -10.15 -2.90
C LEU A 138 8.22 -10.91 -1.84
N ALA A 139 8.42 -10.32 -0.66
CA ALA A 139 9.07 -10.97 0.46
C ALA A 139 8.36 -12.24 0.88
N ALA A 140 7.03 -12.25 0.86
CA ALA A 140 6.23 -13.44 1.17
C ALA A 140 6.52 -14.56 0.17
N ARG A 141 6.56 -14.26 -1.14
CA ARG A 141 6.93 -15.22 -2.18
C ARG A 141 8.35 -15.77 -1.99
N ILE A 142 9.33 -14.90 -1.70
CA ILE A 142 10.74 -15.28 -1.51
C ILE A 142 10.89 -16.24 -0.32
N ASN A 143 10.18 -15.98 0.78
CA ASN A 143 10.32 -16.73 2.03
C ASN A 143 9.31 -17.88 2.18
N GLY A 144 8.50 -18.16 1.17
CA GLY A 144 7.46 -19.19 1.24
C GLY A 144 6.33 -18.87 2.23
N PHE A 145 6.08 -17.59 2.51
CA PHE A 145 4.96 -17.13 3.33
C PHE A 145 3.75 -16.79 2.47
N THR A 146 2.58 -16.72 3.08
CA THR A 146 1.33 -16.32 2.41
C THR A 146 0.81 -15.02 3.01
N LEU A 147 0.64 -13.98 2.18
CA LEU A 147 -0.11 -12.78 2.54
C LEU A 147 -1.60 -13.11 2.45
N GLU A 148 -2.20 -13.55 3.55
CA GLU A 148 -3.59 -14.04 3.59
C GLU A 148 -4.63 -12.93 3.49
N ASP A 149 -4.32 -11.75 4.04
CA ASP A 149 -5.25 -10.64 4.11
C ASP A 149 -4.49 -9.32 4.01
N TRP A 150 -5.08 -8.37 3.29
CA TRP A 150 -4.65 -6.97 3.26
C TRP A 150 -5.90 -6.09 3.26
N ARG A 151 -6.00 -5.21 4.26
CA ARG A 151 -7.07 -4.22 4.39
C ARG A 151 -6.44 -2.85 4.51
N ASP A 152 -6.82 -1.92 3.66
CA ASP A 152 -6.41 -0.54 3.85
C ASP A 152 -7.42 0.23 4.71
N GLU A 153 -7.06 1.46 5.04
CA GLU A 153 -7.87 2.38 5.83
C GLU A 153 -9.34 2.48 5.36
N THR A 154 -9.63 2.33 4.06
CA THR A 154 -11.02 2.45 3.56
C THR A 154 -11.91 1.31 4.04
N VAL A 155 -11.34 0.12 4.25
CA VAL A 155 -12.04 -1.03 4.82
C VAL A 155 -12.41 -0.76 6.27
N PHE A 156 -11.49 -0.13 7.04
CA PHE A 156 -11.76 0.29 8.40
C PHE A 156 -12.76 1.43 8.48
N ARG A 157 -12.75 2.38 7.52
CA ARG A 157 -13.77 3.44 7.45
C ARG A 157 -15.16 2.91 7.11
N ALA A 158 -15.26 1.85 6.30
CA ALA A 158 -16.54 1.24 5.96
C ALA A 158 -17.16 0.46 7.13
N ASN A 159 -16.33 -0.12 8.00
CA ASN A 159 -16.77 -0.80 9.22
C ASN A 159 -15.85 -0.44 10.40
N PRO A 160 -16.04 0.75 11.01
CA PRO A 160 -15.12 1.29 12.01
C PRO A 160 -15.34 0.70 13.40
N ASP A 161 -14.24 0.36 14.08
CA ASP A 161 -14.24 0.20 15.53
C ASP A 161 -14.00 1.55 16.19
N TYR A 162 -14.50 1.70 17.42
CA TYR A 162 -14.29 2.89 18.23
C TYR A 162 -13.74 2.51 19.59
N VAL A 163 -12.73 3.25 20.02
CA VAL A 163 -12.26 3.23 21.41
C VAL A 163 -12.68 4.51 22.11
N THR A 164 -12.95 4.41 23.41
CA THR A 164 -13.15 5.58 24.26
C THR A 164 -11.81 5.98 24.87
N LEU A 165 -11.37 7.19 24.58
CA LEU A 165 -10.23 7.85 25.23
C LEU A 165 -10.73 9.02 26.07
N HIS A 166 -9.88 9.55 26.94
CA HIS A 166 -10.20 10.74 27.72
C HIS A 166 -9.39 11.95 27.21
N ASP A 167 -10.05 13.10 27.07
CA ASP A 167 -9.38 14.35 26.70
C ASP A 167 -8.65 15.00 27.89
N LYS A 168 -8.06 16.18 27.68
CA LYS A 168 -7.33 16.90 28.74
C LYS A 168 -8.22 17.35 29.92
N ARG A 169 -9.55 17.32 29.77
CA ARG A 169 -10.54 17.68 30.78
C ARG A 169 -11.24 16.43 31.34
N ASP A 170 -10.64 15.26 31.12
CA ASP A 170 -11.16 13.95 31.52
C ASP A 170 -12.53 13.60 30.92
N LYS A 171 -12.90 14.21 29.79
CA LYS A 171 -14.14 13.89 29.09
C LYS A 171 -13.93 12.69 28.17
N PRO A 172 -14.85 11.71 28.17
CA PRO A 172 -14.78 10.59 27.25
C PRO A 172 -15.01 11.06 25.81
N VAL A 173 -14.10 10.67 24.92
CA VAL A 173 -14.13 10.96 23.49
C VAL A 173 -13.98 9.66 22.72
N LYS A 174 -14.96 9.36 21.87
CA LYS A 174 -14.87 8.23 20.94
C LYS A 174 -13.88 8.56 19.82
N LYS A 175 -12.94 7.66 19.57
CA LYS A 175 -11.95 7.76 18.50
C LYS A 175 -12.00 6.51 17.63
N PRO A 176 -12.01 6.65 16.30
CA PRO A 176 -12.04 5.49 15.41
C PRO A 176 -10.66 4.83 15.35
N VAL A 177 -10.63 3.52 15.13
CA VAL A 177 -9.41 2.75 14.89
C VAL A 177 -9.17 2.65 13.39
N LEU A 178 -8.27 3.48 12.87
CA LEU A 178 -8.01 3.60 11.43
C LEU A 178 -6.49 3.49 11.18
N PRO A 179 -5.95 2.29 11.00
CA PRO A 179 -4.59 2.14 10.50
C PRO A 179 -4.51 2.44 8.99
N ASP A 180 -3.37 2.89 8.50
CA ASP A 180 -3.14 3.07 7.06
C ASP A 180 -3.29 1.73 6.32
N GLY A 181 -2.85 0.66 6.97
CA GLY A 181 -3.06 -0.71 6.52
C GLY A 181 -3.09 -1.73 7.65
N TYR A 182 -3.75 -2.85 7.38
CA TYR A 182 -3.68 -4.08 8.14
C TYR A 182 -3.31 -5.21 7.20
N PHE A 183 -2.47 -6.13 7.68
CA PHE A 183 -2.23 -7.36 6.95
C PHE A 183 -1.99 -8.57 7.86
N CYS A 184 -2.34 -9.73 7.33
CA CYS A 184 -2.11 -11.03 7.96
C CYS A 184 -1.14 -11.84 7.11
N LEU A 185 -0.04 -12.26 7.71
CA LEU A 185 0.97 -13.11 7.10
C LEU A 185 0.92 -14.48 7.75
N ALA A 186 0.68 -15.53 6.96
CA ALA A 186 0.85 -16.90 7.38
C ALA A 186 2.26 -17.38 7.05
N ALA A 187 3.00 -17.74 8.10
CA ALA A 187 4.29 -18.41 8.05
C ALA A 187 4.16 -19.83 8.61
N PRO A 188 5.14 -20.73 8.41
CA PRO A 188 5.08 -22.10 8.92
C PRO A 188 4.82 -22.20 10.44
N ARG A 189 5.26 -21.20 11.22
CA ARG A 189 5.08 -21.13 12.67
C ARG A 189 3.75 -20.53 13.12
N GLY A 190 2.91 -20.08 12.18
CA GLY A 190 1.60 -19.49 12.47
C GLY A 190 1.37 -18.15 11.77
N LYS A 191 0.32 -17.45 12.21
CA LYS A 191 -0.13 -16.20 11.61
C LYS A 191 0.35 -14.99 12.41
N ALA A 192 1.02 -14.06 11.74
CA ALA A 192 1.39 -12.76 12.27
C ALA A 192 0.48 -11.68 11.69
N ARG A 193 0.04 -10.74 12.52
CA ARG A 193 -0.89 -9.67 12.15
C ARG A 193 -0.29 -8.31 12.46
N PHE A 194 -0.53 -7.39 11.56
CA PHE A 194 0.15 -6.11 11.54
C PHE A 194 -0.82 -4.97 11.30
N PHE A 195 -0.64 -3.87 12.01
CA PHE A 195 -1.06 -2.54 11.57
C PHE A 195 0.15 -1.83 10.97
N LEU A 196 -0.11 -0.97 10.00
CA LEU A 196 0.89 -0.19 9.27
C LEU A 196 0.55 1.29 9.42
N GLU A 197 1.57 2.09 9.71
CA GLU A 197 1.55 3.56 9.69
C GLU A 197 2.71 4.09 8.84
N ILE A 198 2.40 4.95 7.90
CA ILE A 198 3.36 5.57 6.97
C ILE A 198 3.51 7.05 7.32
N ASP A 199 4.59 7.40 8.04
CA ASP A 199 4.93 8.78 8.37
C ASP A 199 5.86 9.37 7.29
N ARG A 200 5.31 10.30 6.49
CA ARG A 200 6.09 11.02 5.47
C ARG A 200 6.93 12.17 6.04
N GLY A 201 6.95 12.37 7.36
CA GLY A 201 7.60 13.52 8.02
C GLY A 201 6.85 14.85 7.86
N THR A 202 5.68 14.85 7.24
CA THR A 202 4.85 16.06 7.02
C THR A 202 3.85 16.30 8.15
N GLU A 203 3.63 15.31 9.01
CA GLU A 203 2.64 15.39 10.08
C GLU A 203 3.27 15.81 11.41
N GLU A 204 2.56 16.66 12.14
CA GLU A 204 2.96 17.02 13.50
C GLU A 204 2.78 15.85 14.46
N LEU A 205 3.63 15.78 15.50
CA LEU A 205 3.50 14.78 16.57
C LEU A 205 2.15 14.87 17.31
N SER A 206 1.52 16.04 17.28
CA SER A 206 0.18 16.29 17.80
C SER A 206 -0.90 15.43 17.12
N LYS A 207 -0.67 15.01 15.88
CA LYS A 207 -1.57 14.13 15.09
C LYS A 207 -1.23 12.64 15.23
N PHE A 208 0.05 12.33 15.41
CA PHE A 208 0.55 10.95 15.59
C PHE A 208 0.24 10.37 16.98
N THR A 209 0.51 11.11 18.06
CA THR A 209 0.37 10.59 19.43
C THR A 209 -1.05 10.13 19.81
N PRO A 210 -2.15 10.78 19.35
CA PRO A 210 -3.50 10.25 19.55
C PRO A 210 -3.71 8.85 18.96
N GLN A 211 -3.08 8.53 17.83
CA GLN A 211 -3.21 7.24 17.15
C GLN A 211 -2.58 6.11 17.97
N ILE A 212 -1.42 6.38 18.59
CA ILE A 212 -0.79 5.44 19.53
C ILE A 212 -1.71 5.15 20.71
N LYS A 213 -2.32 6.18 21.31
CA LYS A 213 -3.29 6.01 22.40
C LYS A 213 -4.50 5.18 21.96
N VAL A 214 -4.98 5.38 20.72
CA VAL A 214 -6.06 4.58 20.15
C VAL A 214 -5.68 3.09 20.09
N TYR A 215 -4.50 2.75 19.56
CA TYR A 215 -4.07 1.34 19.47
C TYR A 215 -3.77 0.71 20.83
N ASN A 216 -3.22 1.47 21.77
CA ASN A 216 -3.07 1.04 23.16
C ASN A 216 -4.43 0.65 23.75
N GLN A 217 -5.43 1.53 23.65
CA GLN A 217 -6.77 1.24 24.17
C GLN A 217 -7.46 0.09 23.41
N TYR A 218 -7.27 0.01 22.10
CA TYR A 218 -7.90 -1.01 21.27
C TYR A 218 -7.41 -2.43 21.59
N THR A 219 -6.12 -2.56 21.89
CA THR A 219 -5.53 -3.83 22.33
C THR A 219 -5.85 -4.14 23.80
N ALA A 220 -5.75 -3.15 24.69
CA ALA A 220 -6.03 -3.33 26.11
C ALA A 220 -7.50 -3.68 26.42
N SER A 221 -8.45 -3.12 25.65
CA SER A 221 -9.88 -3.38 25.83
C SER A 221 -10.36 -4.73 25.29
N GLY A 222 -9.49 -5.51 24.62
CA GLY A 222 -9.85 -6.80 24.03
C GLY A 222 -10.58 -6.72 22.67
N GLN A 223 -11.01 -5.53 22.24
CA GLN A 223 -11.71 -5.33 20.96
C GLN A 223 -10.91 -5.82 19.74
N TYR A 224 -9.59 -5.64 19.75
CA TYR A 224 -8.71 -6.22 18.72
C TYR A 224 -8.85 -7.74 18.63
N ALA A 225 -8.85 -8.42 19.79
CA ALA A 225 -8.90 -9.87 19.83
C ALA A 225 -10.27 -10.40 19.36
N GLU A 226 -11.34 -9.68 19.71
CA GLU A 226 -12.69 -9.96 19.22
C GLU A 226 -12.79 -9.82 17.69
N ARG A 227 -12.32 -8.71 17.12
CA ARG A 227 -12.42 -8.46 15.68
C ARG A 227 -11.55 -9.39 14.83
N PHE A 228 -10.33 -9.68 15.27
CA PHE A 228 -9.33 -10.38 14.45
C PHE A 228 -9.06 -11.83 14.87
N ALA A 229 -9.74 -12.31 15.93
CA ALA A 229 -9.51 -13.62 16.54
C ALA A 229 -8.02 -13.87 16.83
N ALA A 230 -7.34 -12.87 17.41
CA ALA A 230 -5.90 -12.85 17.59
C ALA A 230 -5.47 -12.19 18.89
N LYS A 231 -4.46 -12.76 19.56
CA LYS A 231 -3.95 -12.25 20.84
C LYS A 231 -2.80 -11.26 20.71
N SER A 232 -2.19 -11.17 19.54
CA SER A 232 -1.02 -10.32 19.29
C SER A 232 -1.21 -9.48 18.04
N LEU A 233 -0.76 -8.23 18.13
CA LEU A 233 -0.66 -7.26 17.04
C LEU A 233 0.78 -6.72 17.05
N ARG A 234 1.35 -6.47 15.87
CA ARG A 234 2.51 -5.59 15.73
C ARG A 234 2.08 -4.34 14.98
N VAL A 235 2.47 -3.17 15.46
CA VAL A 235 2.22 -1.89 14.78
C VAL A 235 3.53 -1.43 14.15
N LEU A 236 3.56 -1.39 12.83
CA LEU A 236 4.73 -1.04 12.03
C LEU A 236 4.65 0.44 11.67
N ILE A 237 5.63 1.22 12.12
CA ILE A 237 5.71 2.65 11.84
C ILE A 237 6.93 2.89 10.96
N ILE A 238 6.67 3.32 9.72
CA ILE A 238 7.72 3.54 8.72
C ILE A 238 7.85 5.04 8.49
N SER A 239 9.06 5.55 8.65
CA SER A 239 9.33 6.99 8.62
C SER A 239 10.30 7.42 7.53
N SER A 240 10.34 8.72 7.26
CA SER A 240 11.17 9.31 6.21
C SER A 240 12.68 9.28 6.46
N SER A 241 13.12 9.25 7.73
CA SER A 241 14.53 9.32 8.09
C SER A 241 14.80 8.75 9.49
N PRO A 242 16.05 8.36 9.81
CA PRO A 242 16.42 7.91 11.15
C PRO A 242 16.13 8.94 12.25
N ARG A 243 16.34 10.23 11.94
CA ARG A 243 16.01 11.32 12.89
C ARG A 243 14.51 11.38 13.19
N ARG A 244 13.68 11.23 12.16
CA ARG A 244 12.22 11.18 12.33
C ARG A 244 11.80 9.92 13.09
N GLN A 245 12.41 8.78 12.79
CA GLN A 245 12.19 7.52 13.52
C GLN A 245 12.41 7.70 15.02
N ALA A 246 13.58 8.22 15.43
CA ALA A 246 13.89 8.45 16.84
C ALA A 246 12.86 9.37 17.52
N THR A 247 12.42 10.42 16.81
CA THR A 247 11.39 11.34 17.32
C THR A 247 10.05 10.64 17.54
N LEU A 248 9.62 9.77 16.60
CA LEU A 248 8.39 8.99 16.70
C LEU A 248 8.46 7.94 17.82
N MET A 249 9.63 7.31 18.00
CA MET A 249 9.86 6.37 19.10
C MET A 249 9.71 7.05 20.46
N GLU A 250 10.37 8.19 20.68
CA GLU A 250 10.23 8.96 21.93
C GLU A 250 8.79 9.40 22.17
N ALA A 251 8.11 9.89 21.12
CA ALA A 251 6.70 10.28 21.22
C ALA A 251 5.78 9.08 21.54
N THR A 252 6.07 7.90 21.00
CA THR A 252 5.34 6.66 21.27
C THR A 252 5.54 6.20 22.70
N LYS A 253 6.79 6.22 23.20
CA LYS A 253 7.14 5.90 24.58
C LYS A 253 6.46 6.85 25.57
N ALA A 254 6.47 8.15 25.29
CA ALA A 254 5.88 9.19 26.14
C ALA A 254 4.36 9.04 26.34
N VAL A 255 3.66 8.33 25.44
CA VAL A 255 2.22 8.07 25.55
C VAL A 255 1.87 6.62 25.90
N GLY A 256 2.86 5.89 26.44
CA GLY A 256 2.67 4.53 26.95
C GLY A 256 2.65 3.45 25.88
N GLY A 257 3.32 3.65 24.75
CA GLY A 257 3.60 2.55 23.84
C GLY A 257 4.47 1.47 24.50
N ASP A 258 4.38 0.24 23.99
CA ASP A 258 5.10 -0.94 24.50
C ASP A 258 5.79 -1.70 23.35
N ARG A 259 6.26 -2.91 23.63
CA ARG A 259 6.89 -3.82 22.66
C ARG A 259 6.10 -4.13 21.38
N LYS A 260 4.81 -3.78 21.26
CA LYS A 260 4.06 -4.03 20.00
C LYS A 260 4.42 -3.06 18.88
N TYR A 261 5.10 -1.94 19.17
CA TYR A 261 5.49 -0.95 18.18
C TYR A 261 6.89 -1.22 17.62
N TRP A 262 6.99 -1.26 16.29
CA TRP A 262 8.20 -1.56 15.54
C TRP A 262 8.44 -0.46 14.51
N PHE A 263 9.68 0.00 14.42
CA PHE A 263 10.04 1.20 13.67
C PHE A 263 11.11 0.90 12.62
N THR A 264 10.99 1.52 11.46
CA THR A 264 12.04 1.51 10.43
C THR A 264 11.91 2.75 9.53
N THR A 265 12.75 2.80 8.49
CA THR A 265 12.73 3.88 7.48
C THR A 265 12.44 3.33 6.09
N PHE A 266 11.88 4.15 5.21
CA PHE A 266 11.59 3.74 3.82
C PHE A 266 12.82 3.18 3.09
N GLY A 267 14.01 3.74 3.35
CA GLY A 267 15.24 3.33 2.68
C GLY A 267 15.73 1.92 3.03
N GLN A 268 15.21 1.33 4.12
CA GLN A 268 15.58 -0.03 4.54
C GLN A 268 14.61 -1.09 4.05
N ILE A 269 13.44 -0.70 3.52
CA ILE A 269 12.39 -1.65 3.09
C ILE A 269 12.65 -2.12 1.65
N SER A 270 12.84 -3.42 1.49
CA SER A 270 12.80 -4.14 0.22
C SER A 270 12.19 -5.53 0.41
N ALA A 271 12.01 -6.27 -0.69
CA ALA A 271 11.52 -7.64 -0.63
C ALA A 271 12.49 -8.58 0.14
N GLU A 272 13.78 -8.27 0.09
CA GLU A 272 14.85 -9.04 0.71
C GLU A 272 15.02 -8.71 2.20
N THR A 273 14.63 -7.51 2.63
CA THR A 273 14.91 -7.01 3.98
C THR A 273 13.70 -6.97 4.91
N VAL A 274 12.48 -6.74 4.37
CA VAL A 274 11.29 -6.41 5.18
C VAL A 274 10.94 -7.46 6.24
N PHE A 275 11.26 -8.73 6.01
CA PHE A 275 10.98 -9.82 6.94
C PHE A 275 12.19 -10.29 7.73
N THR A 276 13.30 -10.57 7.06
CA THR A 276 14.40 -11.37 7.62
C THR A 276 15.62 -10.54 8.01
N ALA A 277 15.78 -9.33 7.47
CA ALA A 277 16.90 -8.47 7.83
C ALA A 277 16.62 -7.74 9.16
N PRO A 278 17.65 -7.46 9.97
CA PRO A 278 17.51 -6.72 11.22
C PRO A 278 17.35 -5.22 10.96
N ILE A 279 16.23 -4.82 10.36
CA ILE A 279 15.93 -3.42 10.00
C ILE A 279 14.86 -2.79 10.90
N TRP A 280 14.24 -3.57 11.78
CA TRP A 280 13.15 -3.10 12.62
C TRP A 280 13.60 -2.89 14.06
N GLN A 281 13.46 -1.67 14.56
CA GLN A 281 13.71 -1.35 15.94
C GLN A 281 12.40 -1.45 16.74
N GLN A 282 12.32 -2.40 17.66
CA GLN A 282 11.19 -2.51 18.58
C GLN A 282 11.31 -1.42 19.66
N LEU A 283 10.19 -0.85 20.12
CA LEU A 283 10.20 0.30 21.05
C LEU A 283 11.03 0.09 22.33
N GLU A 284 11.05 -1.13 22.87
CA GLU A 284 11.76 -1.49 24.11
C GLU A 284 13.20 -2.01 23.85
N SER A 285 13.67 -2.01 22.61
CA SER A 285 14.98 -2.55 22.20
C SER A 285 15.88 -1.46 21.62
N ASP A 286 17.14 -1.47 22.05
CA ASP A 286 18.21 -0.63 21.48
C ASP A 286 18.79 -1.23 20.18
N SER A 287 18.45 -2.49 19.87
CA SER A 287 18.91 -3.20 18.67
C SER A 287 17.76 -3.46 17.69
N SER A 288 18.11 -3.47 16.40
CA SER A 288 17.18 -3.87 15.34
C SER A 288 17.08 -5.39 15.24
N ALA A 289 15.90 -5.88 14.89
CA ALA A 289 15.59 -7.29 14.74
C ALA A 289 14.85 -7.58 13.42
N PRO A 290 14.90 -8.84 12.94
CA PRO A 290 14.02 -9.31 11.88
C PRO A 290 12.55 -9.18 12.28
N LEU A 291 11.68 -8.88 11.32
CA LEU A 291 10.24 -8.84 11.58
C LEU A 291 9.69 -10.25 11.82
N ILE A 292 10.10 -11.22 11.01
CA ILE A 292 9.68 -12.62 11.11
C ILE A 292 10.93 -13.49 11.22
N GLN A 293 10.89 -14.49 12.09
CA GLN A 293 11.95 -15.47 12.33
C GLN A 293 11.57 -16.87 11.87
#